data_AF-A0A2T4PQQ9-F1
#
_entry.id   AF-A0A2T4PQQ9-F1
#
_cell.length_a   1.000
_cell.length_b   1.000
_cell.length_c   1.000
_cell.angle_alpha   90.00
_cell.angle_beta   90.00
_cell.angle_gamma   90.00
#
_symmetry.space_group_name_H-M   'P 1'
#
loop_
_entity.id
_entity.type
_entity.pdbx_description
1 polymer ?
#
loop_
_entity_poly.entity_id
_entity_poly.type
_entity_poly.pdbx_seq_one_letter_code
_entity_poly.pdbx_strand_id
1 'polypeptide(L)'
;MIKLDKESVSSDISNIRTKNKDLLTKNSEVNMSKTNLITFKEYVEMFEKYQTAISNYETIVDQDVTAMETTVEEIVSNDQDIANQINHS
;
A
#
# COMPACT_ATOMS: atom_id res chain seq x y z
N MET A 1 0.75 17.81 21.03
CA MET A 1 1.93 17.46 20.22
C MET A 1 1.60 16.34 19.23
N ILE A 2 0.88 15.29 19.65
CA ILE A 2 0.50 14.12 18.82
C ILE A 2 -0.38 14.45 17.59
N LYS A 3 -1.21 15.49 17.66
CA LYS A 3 -2.06 15.90 16.51
C LYS A 3 -1.26 16.38 15.29
N LEU A 4 -0.13 17.06 15.51
CA LEU A 4 0.79 17.48 14.43
C LEU A 4 1.56 16.29 13.85
N ASP A 5 1.93 15.32 14.69
CA ASP A 5 2.60 14.10 14.24
C ASP A 5 1.66 13.17 13.46
N LYS A 6 0.35 13.13 13.80
CA LYS A 6 -0.67 12.40 13.05
C LYS A 6 -0.69 12.80 11.58
N GLU A 7 -0.74 14.10 11.30
CA GLU A 7 -0.83 14.61 9.92
C GLU A 7 0.39 14.22 9.08
N SER A 8 1.59 14.31 9.67
CA SER A 8 2.83 13.88 9.00
C SER A 8 2.81 12.38 8.72
N VAL A 9 2.47 11.55 9.71
CA VAL A 9 2.45 10.09 9.56
C VAL A 9 1.37 9.64 8.57
N SER A 10 0.17 10.22 8.62
CA SER A 10 -0.89 9.95 7.64
C SER A 10 -0.48 10.36 6.22
N SER A 11 0.26 11.46 6.07
CA SER A 11 0.82 11.87 4.78
C SER A 11 1.84 10.85 4.25
N ASP A 12 2.73 10.35 5.11
CA ASP A 12 3.70 9.32 4.73
C ASP A 12 3.02 8.00 4.33
N ILE A 13 2.00 7.57 5.07
CA ILE A 13 1.21 6.39 4.74
C ILE A 13 0.50 6.56 3.38
N SER A 14 -0.08 7.74 3.12
CA SER A 14 -0.71 8.06 1.84
C SER A 14 0.28 8.06 0.67
N ASN A 15 1.51 8.56 0.90
CA ASN A 15 2.60 8.51 -0.07
C ASN A 15 3.00 7.07 -0.40
N ILE A 16 3.06 6.17 0.59
CA ILE A 16 3.33 4.75 0.38
C ILE A 16 2.24 4.13 -0.49
N ARG A 17 0.96 4.36 -0.15
CA ARG A 17 -0.19 3.84 -0.92
C ARG A 17 -0.17 4.33 -2.36
N THR A 18 0.14 5.60 -2.59
CA THR A 18 0.20 6.19 -3.94
C THR A 18 1.33 5.57 -4.76
N LYS A 19 2.55 5.50 -4.21
CA LYS A 19 3.70 4.89 -4.88
C LYS A 19 3.49 3.41 -5.17
N ASN A 20 2.75 2.70 -4.32
CA ASN A 20 2.35 1.31 -4.54
C ASN A 20 1.44 1.19 -5.77
N LYS A 21 0.40 2.03 -5.88
CA LYS A 21 -0.53 2.03 -7.04
C LYS A 21 0.13 2.43 -8.37
N ASP A 22 1.19 3.22 -8.32
CA ASP A 22 1.99 3.58 -9.50
C ASP A 22 2.79 2.40 -10.09
N LEU A 23 2.95 1.29 -9.36
CA LEU A 23 3.59 0.07 -9.87
C LEU A 23 2.66 -0.68 -10.84
N LEU A 24 1.37 -0.76 -10.54
CA LEU A 24 0.34 -1.39 -11.40
C LEU A 24 0.20 -0.74 -12.77
N THR A 25 0.11 0.59 -12.81
CA THR A 25 -0.11 1.36 -14.04
C THR A 25 1.06 1.24 -15.03
N LYS A 26 2.27 0.96 -14.55
CA LYS A 26 3.44 0.77 -15.41
C LYS A 26 3.57 -0.66 -15.95
N ASN A 27 2.87 -1.63 -15.39
CA ASN A 27 3.00 -3.05 -15.74
C ASN A 27 1.83 -3.62 -16.58
N SER A 28 0.75 -2.86 -16.77
CA SER A 28 -0.52 -3.35 -17.33
C SER A 28 -0.65 -3.42 -18.85
N GLU A 29 0.40 -3.17 -19.65
CA GLU A 29 0.25 -2.99 -21.11
C GLU A 29 1.03 -3.96 -22.03
N VAL A 30 1.38 -5.16 -21.58
CA VAL A 30 1.99 -6.15 -22.49
C VAL A 30 0.95 -7.16 -22.97
N ASN A 31 0.24 -6.82 -24.04
CA ASN A 31 -0.66 -7.76 -24.73
C ASN A 31 0.13 -8.71 -25.65
N MET A 32 0.45 -9.90 -25.15
CA MET A 32 1.22 -10.90 -25.90
C MET A 32 0.40 -11.75 -26.88
N SER A 33 -0.93 -11.62 -26.88
CA SER A 33 -1.84 -12.45 -27.71
C SER A 33 -1.66 -12.29 -29.23
N LYS A 34 -0.98 -11.23 -29.67
CA LYS A 34 -0.71 -10.94 -31.09
C LYS A 34 0.63 -11.50 -31.59
N THR A 35 1.40 -12.15 -30.74
CA THR A 35 2.78 -12.53 -31.06
C THR A 35 2.88 -14.06 -31.17
N ASN A 36 3.41 -14.57 -32.28
CA ASN A 36 3.58 -16.02 -32.51
C ASN A 36 4.77 -16.56 -31.69
N LEU A 37 4.64 -16.52 -30.36
CA LEU A 37 5.68 -16.74 -29.35
C LEU A 37 5.76 -18.20 -28.90
N ILE A 38 5.40 -19.17 -29.75
CA ILE A 38 5.55 -20.60 -29.41
C ILE A 38 7.00 -20.92 -28.98
N THR A 39 8.00 -20.22 -29.52
CA THR A 39 9.42 -20.32 -29.13
C THR A 39 9.79 -19.55 -27.86
N PHE A 40 8.90 -18.72 -27.33
CA PHE A 40 9.10 -17.84 -26.18
C PHE A 40 8.09 -18.12 -25.06
N LYS A 41 7.53 -19.32 -25.02
CA LYS A 41 6.59 -19.75 -23.97
C LYS A 41 7.14 -19.50 -22.57
N GLU A 42 8.44 -19.74 -22.38
CA GLU A 42 9.16 -19.45 -21.13
C GLU A 42 9.15 -17.96 -20.75
N TYR A 43 9.24 -17.06 -21.74
CA TYR A 43 9.14 -15.61 -21.50
C TYR A 43 7.72 -15.19 -21.11
N VAL A 44 6.69 -15.79 -21.72
CA VAL A 44 5.29 -15.55 -21.34
C VAL A 44 5.06 -16.01 -19.89
N GLU A 45 5.47 -17.23 -19.56
CA GLU A 45 5.35 -17.78 -18.21
C GLU A 45 6.14 -16.95 -17.18
N MET A 46 7.33 -16.47 -17.54
CA MET A 46 8.14 -15.60 -16.69
C MET A 46 7.43 -14.25 -16.47
N PHE A 47 6.87 -13.65 -17.52
CA PHE A 47 6.16 -12.38 -17.45
C PHE A 47 4.87 -12.47 -16.61
N GLU A 48 4.10 -13.55 -16.76
CA GLU A 48 2.92 -13.81 -15.93
C GLU A 48 3.28 -14.01 -14.45
N LYS A 49 4.38 -14.73 -14.17
CA LYS A 49 4.91 -14.87 -12.80
C LYS A 49 5.33 -13.52 -12.21
N TYR A 50 6.00 -12.67 -13.00
CA TYR A 50 6.37 -11.33 -12.56
C TYR A 50 5.16 -10.46 -12.25
N GLN A 51 4.15 -10.45 -13.12
CA GLN A 51 2.89 -9.73 -12.84
C GLN A 51 2.22 -10.24 -11.55
N THR A 52 2.14 -11.55 -11.37
CA THR A 52 1.57 -12.15 -10.16
C THR A 52 2.33 -11.73 -8.90
N ALA A 53 3.67 -11.73 -8.96
CA ALA A 53 4.51 -11.31 -7.85
C ALA A 53 4.30 -9.82 -7.50
N ILE A 54 4.17 -8.95 -8.51
CA ILE A 54 3.88 -7.53 -8.32
C ILE A 54 2.51 -7.34 -7.67
N SER A 55 1.46 -8.00 -8.17
CA SER A 55 0.12 -7.91 -7.58
C SER A 55 0.06 -8.43 -6.14
N ASN A 56 0.83 -9.48 -5.82
CA ASN A 56 0.94 -9.99 -4.45
C ASN A 56 1.63 -8.96 -3.54
N TYR A 57 2.73 -8.35 -4.01
CA TYR A 57 3.44 -7.31 -3.27
C TYR A 57 2.52 -6.13 -2.95
N GLU A 58 1.73 -5.69 -3.93
CA GLU A 58 0.80 -4.57 -3.74
C GLU A 58 -0.29 -4.88 -2.71
N THR A 59 -0.80 -6.11 -2.72
CA THR A 59 -1.79 -6.57 -1.74
C THR A 59 -1.23 -6.50 -0.32
N ILE A 60 0.02 -6.93 -0.12
CA ILE A 60 0.71 -6.87 1.17
C ILE A 60 0.88 -5.41 1.60
N VAL A 61 1.36 -4.55 0.70
CA VAL A 61 1.56 -3.13 1.02
C VAL A 61 0.23 -2.44 1.37
N ASP A 62 -0.88 -2.76 0.69
CA ASP A 62 -2.18 -2.17 1.01
C ASP A 62 -2.72 -2.64 2.36
N GLN A 63 -2.50 -3.91 2.72
CA GLN A 63 -2.79 -4.44 4.06
C GLN A 63 -1.97 -3.72 5.13
N ASP A 64 -0.67 -3.57 4.92
CA ASP A 64 0.23 -2.91 5.87
C ASP A 64 -0.14 -1.44 6.07
N VAL A 65 -0.38 -0.70 4.99
CA VAL A 65 -0.82 0.71 5.03
C VAL A 65 -2.13 0.84 5.80
N THR A 66 -3.09 -0.08 5.60
CA THR A 66 -4.36 -0.08 6.35
C THR A 66 -4.16 -0.33 7.85
N ALA A 67 -3.27 -1.26 8.20
CA ALA A 67 -2.93 -1.52 9.61
C ALA A 67 -2.24 -0.32 10.27
N MET A 68 -1.36 0.38 9.52
CA MET A 68 -0.72 1.61 9.98
C MET A 68 -1.74 2.73 10.23
N GLU A 69 -2.68 2.97 9.31
CA GLU A 69 -3.75 3.96 9.49
C GLU A 69 -4.58 3.68 10.75
N THR A 70 -4.99 2.43 10.92
CA THR A 70 -5.75 1.99 12.10
C THR A 70 -4.98 2.26 13.39
N THR A 71 -3.69 1.90 13.43
CA THR A 71 -2.84 2.13 14.60
C THR A 71 -2.70 3.61 14.93
N VAL A 72 -2.54 4.48 13.91
CA VAL A 72 -2.47 5.93 14.10
C VAL A 72 -3.77 6.48 14.67
N GLU A 73 -4.92 5.99 14.21
CA GLU A 73 -6.22 6.39 14.73
C GLU A 73 -6.41 5.96 16.19
N GLU A 74 -6.04 4.73 16.54
CA GLU A 74 -6.10 4.20 17.90
C GLU A 74 -5.23 5.02 18.87
N ILE A 75 -3.99 5.35 18.46
CA ILE A 75 -3.09 6.19 19.28
C ILE A 75 -3.71 7.57 19.53
N VAL A 76 -4.29 8.18 18.49
CA VAL A 76 -4.90 9.52 18.60
C VAL A 76 -6.15 9.49 19.48
N SER A 77 -6.96 8.43 19.38
CA SER A 77 -8.14 8.26 20.25
C SER A 77 -7.72 8.09 21.70
N ASN A 78 -6.74 7.21 21.96
CA ASN A 78 -6.25 6.95 23.32
C ASN A 78 -5.63 8.22 23.96
N ASP A 79 -4.90 9.03 23.19
CA ASP A 79 -4.38 10.30 23.68
C ASP A 79 -5.49 11.29 24.06
N GLN A 80 -6.54 11.38 23.25
CA GLN A 80 -7.72 12.22 23.55
C GLN A 80 -8.43 11.75 24.83
N ASP A 81 -8.58 10.45 25.01
CA ASP A 81 -9.20 9.87 26.20
C ASP A 81 -8.39 10.18 27.46
N ILE A 82 -7.06 10.03 27.41
CA ILE A 82 -6.16 10.40 28.51
C ILE A 82 -6.27 11.90 28.83
N ALA A 83 -6.24 12.76 27.80
CA ALA A 83 -6.36 14.20 27.98
C ALA A 83 -7.71 14.58 28.63
N ASN A 84 -8.80 13.92 28.24
CA ASN A 84 -10.11 14.11 28.83
C ASN A 84 -10.15 13.68 30.30
N GLN A 85 -9.54 12.55 30.65
CA GLN A 85 -9.46 12.06 32.03
C GLN A 85 -8.66 13.03 32.94
N ILE A 86 -7.56 13.59 32.44
CA ILE A 86 -6.76 14.57 33.17
C ILE A 86 -7.55 15.86 33.40
N ASN A 87 -8.24 16.38 32.38
CA ASN A 87 -8.98 17.64 32.49
C ASN A 87 -10.24 17.54 33.37
N HIS A 88 -10.73 16.33 33.64
CA HIS A 88 -11.91 16.08 34.49
C HIS A 88 -11.56 15.46 35.86
N SER A 89 -10.26 15.43 36.23
CA SER A 89 -9.77 15.10 37.58
C SER A 89 -9.42 16.35 38.37
#